data_AF-A0A368KT91-F1
#
_entry.id   AF-A0A368KT91-F1
#
_cell.length_a   1.000
_cell.length_b   1.000
_cell.length_c   1.000
_cell.angle_alpha   90.00
_cell.angle_beta   90.00
_cell.angle_gamma   90.00
#
_symmetry.space_group_name_H-M   'P 1'
#
loop_
_entity.id
_entity.type
_entity.pdbx_description
1 polymer ?
#
loop_
_entity_poly.entity_id
_entity_poly.type
_entity_poly.pdbx_seq_one_letter_code
_entity_poly.pdbx_strand_id
1 'polypeptide(L)' 'MRYVVWLLVVALIILRQDLWLWNNGTLVWGFMPITLLWQAGISIAASIVWFLATIFAWPTDLIEEVQRESEEGE' A
#
# COMPACT_ATOMS: atom_id res chain seq x y z
N MET A 1 -9.34 8.29 -10.00
CA MET A 1 -8.10 7.68 -9.45
C MET A 1 -8.12 7.49 -7.93
N ARG A 2 -8.54 8.48 -7.14
CA ARG A 2 -8.56 8.40 -5.66
C ARG A 2 -9.32 7.18 -5.09
N TYR A 3 -10.48 6.83 -5.66
CA TYR A 3 -11.25 5.64 -5.24
C TYR A 3 -10.58 4.31 -5.57
N VAL A 4 -9.73 4.27 -6.61
CA VAL A 4 -8.99 3.05 -7.01
C VAL A 4 -7.90 2.75 -5.99
N VAL A 5 -7.18 3.78 -5.53
CA VAL A 5 -6.19 3.65 -4.44
C VAL A 5 -6.88 3.17 -3.16
N TRP A 6 -8.04 3.74 -2.83
CA TRP A 6 -8.83 3.32 -1.68
C TRP A 6 -9.29 1.86 -1.76
N LEU A 7 -9.79 1.43 -2.92
CA LEU A 7 -10.18 0.04 -3.16
C LEU A 7 -8.98 -0.91 -3.02
N LEU A 8 -7.81 -0.53 -3.55
CA LEU A 8 -6.56 -1.29 -3.41
C LEU A 8 -6.12 -1.41 -1.95
N VAL A 9 -6.23 -0.35 -1.16
CA VAL A 9 -5.91 -0.37 0.27
C VAL A 9 -6.84 -1.32 1.03
N VAL A 10 -8.15 -1.26 0.77
CA VAL A 10 -9.13 -2.16 1.39
C VAL A 10 -8.87 -3.62 0.99
N ALA A 11 -8.57 -3.87 -0.29
CA ALA A 11 -8.22 -5.20 -0.79
C ALA A 11 -6.96 -5.74 -0.09
N LEU A 12 -5.92 -4.91 0.09
CA LEU A 12 -4.71 -5.28 0.83
C LEU A 12 -4.98 -5.63 2.29
N ILE A 13 -5.87 -4.89 2.97
CA ILE A 13 -6.24 -5.17 4.37
C ILE A 13 -6.91 -6.55 4.49
N ILE A 14 -7.79 -6.88 3.55
CA ILE A 14 -8.46 -8.18 3.52
C ILE A 14 -7.46 -9.30 3.22
N LEU A 15 -6.60 -9.11 2.20
CA LEU A 15 -5.57 -10.09 1.84
C LEU A 15 -4.53 -10.29 2.97
N ARG A 16 -4.26 -9.25 3.77
CA ARG A 16 -3.34 -9.27 4.91
C ARG A 16 -3.83 -10.14 6.06
N GLN A 17 -5.15 -10.34 6.22
CA GLN A 17 -5.69 -11.13 7.34
C GLN A 17 -5.19 -12.59 7.36
N ASP A 18 -4.66 -13.10 6.23
CA ASP A 18 -3.93 -14.38 6.14
C ASP A 18 -4.60 -15.55 6.88
N LEU A 19 -5.92 -15.68 6.76
CA LEU A 19 -6.71 -16.76 7.38
C LEU A 19 -6.67 -18.07 6.57
N TRP A 20 -6.31 -17.99 5.29
CA TRP A 20 -6.46 -19.10 4.34
C TRP A 20 -5.21 -19.96 4.24
N LEU A 21 -4.03 -19.33 4.30
CA LEU A 21 -2.75 -20.01 4.14
C LEU A 21 -2.14 -20.49 5.46
N TRP A 22 -2.76 -20.14 6.59
CA TRP A 22 -2.24 -20.35 7.94
C TRP A 22 -1.88 -21.79 8.29
N ASN A 23 -2.58 -22.78 7.71
CA ASN A 23 -2.30 -24.20 7.93
C ASN A 23 -1.58 -24.89 6.75
N ASN A 24 -1.13 -24.11 5.77
CA ASN A 24 -0.54 -24.65 4.54
C ASN A 24 0.99 -24.66 4.64
N GLY A 25 1.54 -25.81 5.03
CA GLY A 25 2.98 -26.04 5.17
C GLY A 25 3.71 -26.31 3.85
N THR A 26 3.09 -26.01 2.70
CA THR A 26 3.71 -26.25 1.39
C THR A 26 4.99 -25.42 1.27
N LEU A 27 6.13 -26.11 1.12
CA LEU A 27 7.43 -25.49 0.90
C LEU A 27 7.58 -25.11 -0.58
N VAL A 28 7.64 -23.81 -0.84
CA VAL A 28 8.04 -23.26 -2.13
C VAL A 28 9.57 -23.26 -2.18
N TRP A 29 10.13 -23.63 -3.34
CA TRP A 29 11.58 -23.70 -3.56
C TRP A 29 12.36 -24.64 -2.61
N GLY A 30 11.66 -25.53 -1.90
CA GLY A 30 12.28 -26.49 -0.98
C GLY A 30 12.79 -25.90 0.33
N PHE A 31 12.55 -24.61 0.63
CA PHE A 31 12.98 -23.99 1.90
C PHE A 31 11.98 -22.97 2.48
N MET A 32 11.13 -22.36 1.66
CA MET A 32 10.29 -21.24 2.10
C MET A 32 8.83 -21.68 2.22
N PRO A 33 8.18 -21.56 3.38
CA PRO A 33 6.73 -21.73 3.51
C PRO A 33 5.99 -20.77 2.57
N ILE A 34 4.97 -21.27 1.88
CA ILE A 34 4.08 -20.46 1.01
C ILE A 34 3.47 -19.26 1.78
N THR A 35 3.24 -19.40 3.09
CA THR A 35 2.80 -18.34 4.01
C THR A 35 3.76 -17.17 4.05
N LEU A 36 5.07 -17.41 4.14
CA LEU A 36 6.07 -16.34 4.14
C LEU A 36 6.13 -15.62 2.79
N LEU A 37 6.04 -16.37 1.69
CA LEU A 37 6.04 -15.80 0.34
C LEU A 37 4.80 -14.93 0.13
N TRP A 38 3.64 -15.36 0.62
CA TRP A 38 2.41 -14.59 0.60
C TRP A 38 2.56 -13.26 1.35
N GLN A 39 3.05 -13.30 2.60
CA GLN A 39 3.24 -12.09 3.40
C GLN A 39 4.28 -11.13 2.81
N ALA A 40 5.34 -11.65 2.20
CA ALA A 40 6.31 -10.86 1.46
C ALA A 40 5.66 -10.16 0.25
N GLY A 41 4.82 -10.90 -0.51
CA GLY A 41 4.05 -10.34 -1.63
C GLY A 41 3.10 -9.22 -1.21
N ILE A 42 2.37 -9.40 -0.10
CA ILE A 42 1.50 -8.36 0.46
C ILE A 42 2.30 -7.11 0.85
N SER A 43 3.50 -7.28 1.41
CA SER A 43 4.36 -6.15 1.80
C SER A 43 4.84 -5.37 0.59
N ILE A 44 5.25 -6.05 -0.49
CA ILE A 44 5.63 -5.41 -1.76
C ILE A 44 4.42 -4.68 -2.36
N ALA A 45 3.25 -5.33 -2.39
CA ALA A 45 2.04 -4.74 -2.92
C ALA A 45 1.62 -3.48 -2.12
N ALA A 46 1.77 -3.49 -0.80
CA ALA A 46 1.53 -2.32 0.04
C ALA A 46 2.44 -1.14 -0.33
N SER A 47 3.74 -1.38 -0.54
CA SER A 47 4.67 -0.34 -0.99
C SER A 47 4.27 0.24 -2.34
N ILE A 48 3.85 -0.59 -3.30
CA ILE A 48 3.38 -0.13 -4.61
C ILE A 48 2.11 0.72 -4.49
N VAL A 49 1.15 0.29 -3.66
CA VAL A 49 -0.08 1.04 -3.42
C VAL A 49 0.21 2.39 -2.76
N TRP A 50 1.15 2.44 -1.82
CA TRP A 50 1.60 3.70 -1.21
C TRP A 50 2.29 4.62 -2.22
N PHE A 51 3.14 4.06 -3.09
CA PHE A 51 3.76 4.83 -4.18
C PHE A 51 2.73 5.38 -5.17
N LEU A 52 1.69 4.60 -5.51
CA LEU A 52 0.57 5.09 -6.31
C LEU A 52 -0.22 6.16 -5.57
N ALA A 53 -0.37 6.04 -4.25
CA ALA A 53 -1.03 7.05 -3.43
C ALA A 53 -0.27 8.39 -3.46
N THR A 54 1.07 8.40 -3.44
CA THR A 54 1.85 9.64 -3.55
C THR A 54 1.73 10.30 -4.92
N ILE A 55 1.45 9.55 -5.98
CA ILE A 55 1.26 10.13 -7.33
C ILE A 55 -0.16 10.65 -7.52
N PHE A 56 -1.16 9.89 -7.06
CA PHE A 56 -2.57 10.15 -7.42
C PHE A 56 -3.42 10.80 -6.33
N ALA A 57 -3.00 10.70 -5.07
CA ALA A 57 -3.76 11.20 -3.93
C ALA A 57 -3.04 12.30 -3.15
N TRP A 58 -1.81 12.64 -3.53
CA TRP A 58 -1.06 13.74 -2.93
C TRP A 58 -1.71 15.08 -3.33
N PRO A 59 -2.12 15.91 -2.35
CA PRO A 59 -2.87 17.12 -2.64
C PRO A 59 -1.91 18.27 -2.97
N THR A 60 -1.59 18.43 -4.26
CA THR A 60 -0.69 19.49 -4.73
C THR A 60 -1.30 20.88 -4.55
N ASP A 61 -2.62 21.03 -4.71
CA ASP A 61 -3.31 22.31 -4.53
C ASP A 61 -3.16 22.87 -3.10
N LEU A 62 -3.18 22.00 -2.08
CA LEU A 62 -2.96 22.39 -0.69
C LEU A 62 -1.54 22.87 -0.42
N ILE A 63 -0.56 22.40 -1.20
CA ILE A 63 0.84 22.81 -1.06
C ILE A 63 1.02 24.21 -1.64
N GLU A 64 0.41 24.50 -2.78
CA GLU A 64 0.44 25.83 -3.40
C GLU A 64 -0.28 26.90 -2.56
N GLU A 65 -1.38 26.55 -1.88
CA GLU A 65 -2.04 27.46 -0.93
C GLU A 65 -1.14 27.78 0.27
N VAL A 66 -0.55 26.76 0.89
CA VAL A 66 0.34 26.93 2.05
C VAL A 66 1.61 27.72 1.69
N GLN A 67 2.17 27.51 0.50
CA GLN A 67 3.32 28.30 0.04
C GLN A 67 2.96 29.78 -0.16
N ARG A 68 1.79 30.08 -0.73
CA ARG A 68 1.32 31.47 -0.92
C ARG A 68 1.09 32.19 0.41
N GLU A 69 0.46 31.54 1.38
CA GLU A 69 0.26 32.12 2.72
C GLU A 69 1.60 32.39 3.44
N SER A 70 2.61 31.56 3.21
CA SER A 70 3.94 31.76 3.79
C SER A 70 4.67 32.98 3.18
N GLU A 71 4.49 33.23 1.88
CA GLU A 71 5.12 34.36 1.17
C GLU A 71 4.40 35.70 1.40
N GLU A 72 3.08 35.72 1.63
CA GLU A 72 2.33 36.94 2.01
C GLU A 72 2.51 37.33 3.49
N GLY A 73 3.00 36.42 4.32
CA GLY A 73 3.23 36.63 5.76
C GLY A 73 4.63 37.13 6.14
N GLU A 74 5.59 37.15 5.21
CA GLU A 74 6.92 37.78 5.35
C GLU A 74 6.95 39.21 4.78
#